data_AF-A0A9W9Z1L6-F1
#
_entry.id   AF-A0A9W9Z1L6-F1
#
_cell.length_a   1.000
_cell.length_b   1.000
_cell.length_c   1.000
_cell.angle_alpha   90.00
_cell.angle_beta   90.00
_cell.angle_gamma   90.00
#
_symmetry.space_group_name_H-M   'P 1'
#
loop_
_entity.id
_entity.type
_entity.pdbx_description
1 polymer ?
#
loop_
_entity_poly.entity_id
_entity_poly.type
_entity_poly.pdbx_seq_one_letter_code
_entity_poly.pdbx_strand_id
1 'polypeptide(L)'
;MSKDPLVTSLKHTYSYSLLPAESFFHTVLRNGPYCETFVRTNLRLTNWKRKLGCRCQYKHIVDWCGCSPNDFKPEDMARIKSQSTNYFARKFEAIVNQEVINQLDSWLYDPYPADMQGLNYYWESIYHHEDSVSKTSDVFRTFYQSFVSIGVKSLKTSPAQGGESQACRTGTVGDIKEVTFLSQHDQFTGVLAVYDIEYPTNSGSKQVVTLESWLAPLSHEELLNLNVSNGPQRLVGLEVGTIWDQKERVFRNLARLMGPWDDPVLVHRWVHGKEFDVKIMWVDPINVVTGIYEMKVVTNWVVSFHKPTFKKPMRPGKWTIKMIFTHKGEDMVIGQTKFLVIPMSYSKGQPVSAQDAVAANSGPPGGIYNTNDFLIEFDREANNTEALAKKAAENSRKAGPELHAWIDNVTDYFWTVESSCTISGKIPGCEHISLCESTIWSSRSPDPKSEIGKVKPNGRLR
;
A
#
# COMPACT_ATOMS: atom_id res chain seq x y z
N MET A 1 -6.19 43.85 -10.43
CA MET A 1 -7.41 43.07 -10.16
C MET A 1 -8.64 43.87 -10.62
N SER A 2 -9.71 43.20 -11.06
CA SER A 2 -10.98 43.86 -11.44
C SER A 2 -11.55 44.70 -10.27
N LYS A 3 -12.09 45.88 -10.57
CA LYS A 3 -12.76 46.81 -9.64
C LYS A 3 -14.29 46.80 -9.79
N ASP A 4 -14.82 45.88 -10.60
CA ASP A 4 -16.26 45.73 -10.77
C ASP A 4 -16.95 45.39 -9.43
N PRO A 5 -18.06 46.06 -9.06
CA PRO A 5 -18.73 45.84 -7.77
C PRO A 5 -19.20 44.39 -7.57
N LEU A 6 -19.80 43.77 -8.60
CA LEU A 6 -20.26 42.39 -8.54
C LEU A 6 -19.09 41.44 -8.26
N VAL A 7 -18.00 41.55 -9.03
CA VAL A 7 -16.81 40.70 -8.85
C VAL A 7 -16.15 40.93 -7.50
N THR A 8 -16.08 42.18 -7.03
CA THR A 8 -15.46 42.52 -5.75
C THR A 8 -16.24 41.92 -4.58
N SER A 9 -17.57 42.09 -4.57
CA SER A 9 -18.43 41.50 -3.54
C SER A 9 -18.41 39.98 -3.56
N LEU A 10 -18.52 39.36 -4.74
CA LEU A 10 -18.48 37.89 -4.85
C LEU A 10 -17.13 37.31 -4.41
N LYS A 11 -15.99 37.96 -4.72
CA LYS A 11 -14.68 37.51 -4.21
C LYS A 11 -14.64 37.47 -2.69
N HIS A 12 -15.19 38.48 -2.03
CA HIS A 12 -15.27 38.51 -0.57
C HIS A 12 -16.15 37.36 -0.05
N THR A 13 -17.38 37.21 -0.55
CA THR A 13 -18.29 36.12 -0.14
C THR A 13 -17.67 34.72 -0.34
N TYR A 14 -17.06 34.49 -1.51
CA TYR A 14 -16.48 33.20 -1.85
C TYR A 14 -15.13 32.91 -1.18
N SER A 15 -14.52 33.90 -0.52
CA SER A 15 -13.35 33.67 0.35
C SER A 15 -13.69 32.85 1.61
N TYR A 16 -14.98 32.78 1.95
CA TYR A 16 -15.49 32.07 3.14
C TYR A 16 -16.55 31.01 2.78
N SER A 17 -16.58 30.56 1.53
CA SER A 17 -17.57 29.58 1.04
C SER A 17 -16.94 28.19 0.86
N LEU A 18 -17.70 27.14 1.18
CA LEU A 18 -17.32 25.75 0.88
C LEU A 18 -17.40 25.50 -0.63
N LEU A 19 -16.43 24.76 -1.18
CA LEU A 19 -16.33 24.43 -2.62
C LEU A 19 -16.54 25.66 -3.53
N PRO A 20 -15.78 26.76 -3.33
CA PRO A 20 -16.11 28.05 -3.92
C PRO A 20 -16.05 28.03 -5.45
N ALA A 21 -15.12 27.25 -6.02
CA ALA A 21 -14.98 27.09 -7.46
C ALA A 21 -16.20 26.42 -8.14
N GLU A 22 -17.02 25.68 -7.40
CA GLU A 22 -18.19 24.99 -7.97
C GLU A 22 -19.36 25.94 -8.26
N SER A 23 -19.36 27.18 -7.74
CA SER A 23 -20.42 28.16 -8.05
C SER A 23 -19.92 29.58 -8.34
N PHE A 24 -18.74 30.01 -7.89
CA PHE A 24 -18.23 31.38 -8.10
C PHE A 24 -18.29 31.81 -9.57
N PHE A 25 -17.68 31.03 -10.46
CA PHE A 25 -17.62 31.37 -11.89
C PHE A 25 -19.00 31.36 -12.56
N HIS A 26 -19.88 30.45 -12.14
CA HIS A 26 -21.28 30.41 -12.61
C HIS A 26 -22.02 31.70 -12.21
N THR A 27 -21.87 32.11 -10.94
CA THR A 27 -22.52 33.31 -10.40
C THR A 27 -21.99 34.58 -11.06
N VAL A 28 -20.67 34.72 -11.22
CA VAL A 28 -20.04 35.87 -11.89
C VAL A 28 -20.49 35.95 -13.36
N LEU A 29 -20.40 34.85 -14.12
CA LEU A 29 -20.69 34.85 -15.55
C LEU A 29 -22.16 35.16 -15.83
N ARG A 30 -23.08 34.55 -15.06
CA ARG A 30 -24.53 34.69 -15.30
C ARG A 30 -25.11 36.05 -14.89
N ASN A 31 -24.45 36.77 -13.98
CA ASN A 31 -24.87 38.11 -13.54
C ASN A 31 -24.01 39.23 -14.13
N GLY A 32 -22.98 38.88 -14.91
CA GLY A 32 -22.07 39.81 -15.54
C GLY A 32 -22.45 40.16 -16.99
N PRO A 33 -21.70 41.06 -17.63
CA PRO A 33 -21.97 41.51 -19.00
C PRO A 33 -21.76 40.43 -20.08
N TYR A 34 -21.16 39.30 -19.72
CA TYR A 34 -20.91 38.16 -20.62
C TYR A 34 -21.91 37.01 -20.46
N CYS A 35 -23.07 37.26 -19.83
CA CYS A 35 -24.07 36.23 -19.55
C CYS A 35 -24.52 35.44 -20.80
N GLU A 36 -24.62 36.11 -21.96
CA GLU A 36 -24.98 35.50 -23.25
C GLU A 36 -23.91 34.55 -23.83
N THR A 37 -22.70 34.55 -23.27
CA THR A 37 -21.62 33.64 -23.68
C THR A 37 -21.66 32.29 -22.95
N PHE A 38 -22.61 32.11 -22.02
CA PHE A 38 -22.71 30.90 -21.23
C PHE A 38 -23.19 29.70 -22.06
N VAL A 39 -22.29 28.73 -22.23
CA VAL A 39 -22.63 27.41 -22.77
C VAL A 39 -22.84 26.44 -21.62
N ARG A 40 -23.98 25.73 -21.60
CA ARG A 40 -24.35 24.78 -20.52
C ARG A 40 -23.62 23.43 -20.65
N THR A 41 -22.32 23.45 -20.83
CA THR A 41 -21.45 22.28 -20.73
C THR A 41 -20.04 22.71 -20.33
N ASN A 42 -19.35 21.88 -19.56
CA ASN A 42 -17.93 22.06 -19.25
C ASN A 42 -17.02 21.17 -20.14
N LEU A 43 -17.61 20.42 -21.07
CA LEU A 43 -16.93 19.50 -21.98
C LEU A 43 -16.21 18.34 -21.28
N ARG A 44 -16.64 17.97 -20.06
CA ARG A 44 -16.04 16.92 -19.22
C ARG A 44 -16.99 15.75 -18.97
N LEU A 45 -16.50 14.54 -19.14
CA LEU A 45 -17.12 13.35 -18.57
C LEU A 45 -16.61 13.11 -17.14
N THR A 46 -17.52 13.10 -16.16
CA THR A 46 -17.18 12.81 -14.75
C THR A 46 -17.83 11.52 -14.28
N ASN A 47 -17.04 10.54 -13.81
CA ASN A 47 -17.53 9.20 -13.46
C ASN A 47 -18.20 9.14 -12.08
N TRP A 48 -19.40 9.71 -11.97
CA TRP A 48 -20.17 9.68 -10.71
C TRP A 48 -20.85 8.32 -10.48
N LYS A 49 -20.33 7.51 -9.55
CA LYS A 49 -21.01 6.31 -9.02
C LYS A 49 -21.39 6.56 -7.56
N ARG A 50 -22.49 7.30 -7.31
CA ARG A 50 -22.88 7.82 -5.97
C ARG A 50 -22.93 6.78 -4.85
N LYS A 51 -23.35 5.54 -5.13
CA LYS A 51 -23.38 4.43 -4.15
C LYS A 51 -21.99 4.10 -3.57
N LEU A 52 -20.92 4.40 -4.31
CA LEU A 52 -19.53 4.21 -3.89
C LEU A 52 -18.89 5.54 -3.45
N GLY A 53 -19.07 6.61 -4.23
CA GLY A 53 -18.33 7.86 -4.05
C GLY A 53 -18.86 8.84 -3.00
N CYS A 54 -20.06 8.63 -2.44
CA CYS A 54 -20.66 9.50 -1.42
C CYS A 54 -20.62 8.82 -0.04
N ARG A 55 -19.48 8.90 0.66
CA ARG A 55 -19.26 8.22 1.96
C ARG A 55 -18.91 9.18 3.10
N CYS A 56 -19.06 10.50 2.88
CA CYS A 56 -18.66 11.52 3.85
C CYS A 56 -17.20 11.37 4.31
N GLN A 57 -16.33 10.92 3.41
CA GLN A 57 -14.94 10.57 3.70
C GLN A 57 -14.08 11.77 4.14
N TYR A 58 -14.52 12.99 3.83
CA TYR A 58 -13.80 14.23 4.12
C TYR A 58 -14.24 14.92 5.42
N LYS A 59 -15.07 14.27 6.26
CA LYS A 59 -15.58 14.86 7.52
C LYS A 59 -14.48 15.32 8.49
N HIS A 60 -13.28 14.74 8.39
CA HIS A 60 -12.12 15.12 9.20
C HIS A 60 -11.37 16.35 8.67
N ILE A 61 -11.72 16.83 7.47
CA ILE A 61 -11.11 17.99 6.81
C ILE A 61 -12.11 19.16 6.79
N VAL A 62 -13.39 18.88 6.53
CA VAL A 62 -14.45 19.87 6.40
C VAL A 62 -15.69 19.45 7.18
N ASP A 63 -16.40 20.43 7.74
CA ASP A 63 -17.66 20.23 8.49
C ASP A 63 -18.86 20.01 7.54
N TRP A 64 -18.68 19.15 6.54
CA TRP A 64 -19.70 18.84 5.53
C TRP A 64 -19.49 17.43 4.97
N CYS A 65 -20.55 16.84 4.42
CA CYS A 65 -20.43 15.59 3.67
C CYS A 65 -20.33 15.85 2.18
N GLY A 66 -19.16 15.53 1.61
CA GLY A 66 -18.91 15.58 0.18
C GLY A 66 -19.06 14.23 -0.52
N CYS A 67 -19.04 14.28 -1.85
CA CYS A 67 -18.87 13.13 -2.72
C CYS A 67 -17.65 13.33 -3.63
N SER A 68 -17.05 12.24 -4.11
CA SER A 68 -16.03 12.31 -5.15
C SER A 68 -16.36 11.34 -6.29
N PRO A 69 -16.00 11.67 -7.55
CA PRO A 69 -16.10 10.73 -8.66
C PRO A 69 -15.23 9.48 -8.43
N ASN A 70 -15.63 8.39 -9.05
CA ASN A 70 -14.87 7.14 -9.08
C ASN A 70 -13.81 7.17 -10.19
N ASP A 71 -12.82 6.30 -10.06
CA ASP A 71 -11.87 6.07 -11.14
C ASP A 71 -12.53 5.28 -12.28
N PHE A 72 -12.14 5.59 -13.52
CA PHE A 72 -12.50 4.79 -14.67
C PHE A 72 -11.81 3.42 -14.61
N LYS A 73 -12.43 2.43 -15.24
CA LYS A 73 -11.95 1.04 -15.37
C LYS A 73 -12.15 0.57 -16.82
N PRO A 74 -11.55 -0.55 -17.26
CA PRO A 74 -11.63 -0.99 -18.67
C PRO A 74 -13.08 -1.14 -19.16
N GLU A 75 -14.00 -1.58 -18.29
CA GLU A 75 -15.43 -1.68 -18.62
C GLU A 75 -16.11 -0.34 -18.92
N ASP A 76 -15.54 0.78 -18.47
CA ASP A 76 -16.07 2.12 -18.73
C ASP A 76 -15.61 2.66 -20.11
N MET A 77 -14.75 1.96 -20.87
CA MET A 77 -14.20 2.43 -22.15
C MET A 77 -15.28 2.66 -23.22
N ALA A 78 -16.30 1.80 -23.29
CA ALA A 78 -17.41 2.00 -24.24
C ALA A 78 -18.12 3.35 -24.00
N ARG A 79 -18.26 3.75 -22.73
CA ARG A 79 -18.84 5.04 -22.34
C ARG A 79 -17.90 6.21 -22.66
N ILE A 80 -16.59 6.03 -22.55
CA ILE A 80 -15.61 7.05 -22.94
C ILE A 80 -15.66 7.27 -24.45
N LYS A 81 -15.67 6.20 -25.25
CA LYS A 81 -15.69 6.27 -26.72
C LYS A 81 -17.00 6.83 -27.29
N SER A 82 -18.11 6.70 -26.57
CA SER A 82 -19.41 7.22 -27.00
C SER A 82 -19.60 8.73 -26.77
N GLN A 83 -18.61 9.41 -26.17
CA GLN A 83 -18.69 10.85 -25.94
C GLN A 83 -18.53 11.63 -27.25
N SER A 84 -19.55 12.41 -27.63
CA SER A 84 -19.52 13.26 -28.84
C SER A 84 -19.21 14.74 -28.55
N THR A 85 -19.39 15.19 -27.31
CA THR A 85 -19.25 16.61 -26.91
C THR A 85 -18.28 16.84 -25.75
N ASN A 86 -17.77 15.77 -25.13
CA ASN A 86 -16.80 15.85 -24.05
C ASN A 86 -15.40 15.52 -24.56
N TYR A 87 -14.43 16.37 -24.25
CA TYR A 87 -13.03 16.24 -24.72
C TYR A 87 -12.08 15.77 -23.63
N PHE A 88 -12.54 15.72 -22.38
CA PHE A 88 -11.75 15.23 -21.25
C PHE A 88 -12.63 14.40 -20.32
N ALA A 89 -12.02 13.49 -19.57
CA ALA A 89 -12.70 12.67 -18.58
C ALA A 89 -11.93 12.64 -17.25
N ARG A 90 -12.63 12.39 -16.14
CA ARG A 90 -12.02 12.16 -14.81
C ARG A 90 -12.86 11.24 -13.90
N LYS A 91 -12.26 10.48 -12.99
CA LYS A 91 -10.82 10.43 -12.62
C LYS A 91 -10.10 9.19 -13.18
N PHE A 92 -8.79 9.28 -13.30
CA PHE A 92 -7.90 8.15 -13.63
C PHE A 92 -6.78 8.16 -12.60
N GLU A 93 -6.50 7.01 -11.99
CA GLU A 93 -5.41 6.81 -11.04
C GLU A 93 -4.71 5.51 -11.45
N ALA A 94 -3.46 5.58 -11.90
CA ALA A 94 -2.73 4.40 -12.42
C ALA A 94 -2.56 3.32 -11.34
N ILE A 95 -2.42 3.74 -10.09
CA ILE A 95 -2.37 2.86 -8.93
C ILE A 95 -3.68 2.11 -8.64
N VAL A 96 -4.79 2.56 -9.23
CA VAL A 96 -6.12 1.93 -9.12
C VAL A 96 -6.44 1.10 -10.36
N ASN A 97 -6.16 1.62 -11.56
CA ASN A 97 -6.20 0.88 -12.82
C ASN A 97 -5.50 1.68 -13.92
N GLN A 98 -4.33 1.21 -14.33
CA GLN A 98 -3.55 1.72 -15.45
C GLN A 98 -4.04 1.17 -16.79
N GLU A 99 -4.64 -0.02 -16.83
CA GLU A 99 -5.11 -0.63 -18.08
C GLU A 99 -6.05 0.30 -18.86
N VAL A 100 -7.03 0.91 -18.21
CA VAL A 100 -7.94 1.87 -18.85
C VAL A 100 -7.21 3.11 -19.38
N ILE A 101 -6.12 3.53 -18.73
CA ILE A 101 -5.30 4.67 -19.16
C ILE A 101 -4.56 4.30 -20.44
N ASN A 102 -3.94 3.11 -20.47
CA ASN A 102 -3.24 2.59 -21.64
C ASN A 102 -4.20 2.38 -22.83
N GLN A 103 -5.39 1.84 -22.59
CA GLN A 103 -6.43 1.67 -23.62
C GLN A 103 -6.93 3.01 -24.17
N LEU A 104 -7.08 4.03 -23.31
CA LEU A 104 -7.49 5.37 -23.72
C LEU A 104 -6.40 6.06 -24.55
N ASP A 105 -5.13 6.02 -24.12
CA ASP A 105 -4.02 6.60 -24.88
C ASP A 105 -3.86 5.94 -26.25
N SER A 106 -3.87 4.61 -26.29
CA SER A 106 -3.74 3.84 -27.55
C SER A 106 -4.90 4.08 -28.52
N TRP A 107 -6.12 4.32 -28.01
CA TRP A 107 -7.26 4.66 -28.85
C TRP A 107 -7.16 6.08 -29.43
N LEU A 108 -6.55 7.03 -28.71
CA LEU A 108 -6.41 8.42 -29.15
C LEU A 108 -5.21 8.64 -30.07
N TYR A 109 -4.11 7.90 -29.87
CA TYR A 109 -2.80 8.19 -30.49
C TYR A 109 -2.10 6.96 -31.07
N ASP A 110 -2.85 5.90 -31.38
CA ASP A 110 -2.37 4.59 -31.82
C ASP A 110 -1.57 3.84 -30.73
N PRO A 111 -1.54 2.49 -30.73
CA PRO A 111 -0.77 1.75 -29.74
C PRO A 111 0.74 2.01 -29.87
N TYR A 112 1.44 1.89 -28.74
CA TYR A 112 2.90 1.82 -28.75
C TYR A 112 3.39 0.53 -29.44
N PRO A 113 4.68 0.47 -29.87
CA PRO A 113 5.30 -0.76 -30.37
C PRO A 113 5.14 -1.93 -29.39
N ALA A 114 4.93 -3.14 -29.91
CA ALA A 114 4.65 -4.33 -29.10
C ALA A 114 5.80 -4.74 -28.17
N ASP A 115 7.03 -4.33 -28.49
CA ASP A 115 8.26 -4.58 -27.74
C ASP A 115 8.61 -3.45 -26.76
N MET A 116 7.75 -2.43 -26.63
CA MET A 116 7.97 -1.33 -25.69
C MET A 116 7.96 -1.84 -24.24
N GLN A 117 9.09 -1.63 -23.56
CA GLN A 117 9.22 -1.94 -22.14
C GLN A 117 8.43 -0.94 -21.27
N GLY A 118 8.09 -1.35 -20.05
CA GLY A 118 7.45 -0.47 -19.07
C GLY A 118 5.96 -0.18 -19.29
N LEU A 119 5.34 -0.58 -20.42
CA LEU A 119 3.93 -0.25 -20.71
C LEU A 119 2.95 -0.72 -19.62
N ASN A 120 3.15 -1.94 -19.11
CA ASN A 120 2.31 -2.55 -18.07
C ASN A 120 2.91 -2.43 -16.67
N TYR A 121 3.92 -1.58 -16.50
CA TYR A 121 4.51 -1.26 -15.21
C TYR A 121 4.12 0.15 -14.77
N TYR A 122 4.02 0.34 -13.47
CA TYR A 122 3.82 1.64 -12.86
C TYR A 122 4.70 1.76 -11.62
N TRP A 123 5.43 2.87 -11.56
CA TRP A 123 6.32 3.22 -10.47
C TRP A 123 5.79 4.47 -9.78
N GLU A 124 5.61 4.43 -8.47
CA GLU A 124 5.17 5.57 -7.68
C GLU A 124 6.15 5.81 -6.53
N SER A 125 6.88 6.92 -6.58
CA SER A 125 7.78 7.32 -5.50
C SER A 125 6.99 7.66 -4.24
N ILE A 126 7.39 7.09 -3.11
CA ILE A 126 6.74 7.27 -1.80
C ILE A 126 7.68 7.83 -0.73
N TYR A 127 8.98 7.87 -1.03
CA TYR A 127 9.99 8.45 -0.18
C TYR A 127 11.16 8.94 -1.02
N HIS A 128 11.61 10.16 -0.76
CA HIS A 128 12.87 10.67 -1.23
C HIS A 128 13.64 11.30 -0.07
N HIS A 129 14.94 11.02 0.06
CA HIS A 129 15.75 11.51 1.18
C HIS A 129 15.90 13.03 1.24
N GLU A 130 15.67 13.73 0.13
CA GLU A 130 15.66 15.21 0.07
C GLU A 130 14.31 15.83 0.46
N ASP A 131 13.28 15.03 0.76
CA ASP A 131 11.97 15.56 1.14
C ASP A 131 12.06 16.33 2.48
N SER A 132 11.87 17.64 2.41
CA SER A 132 11.95 18.53 3.58
C SER A 132 10.58 18.87 4.19
N VAL A 133 9.49 18.66 3.44
CA VAL A 133 8.12 19.07 3.82
C VAL A 133 7.32 17.89 4.36
N SER A 134 7.34 16.75 3.65
CA SER A 134 6.72 15.51 4.09
C SER A 134 7.71 14.67 4.88
N LYS A 135 7.42 14.43 6.16
CA LYS A 135 8.17 13.46 6.95
C LYS A 135 7.56 12.08 6.79
N THR A 136 8.36 11.11 6.38
CA THR A 136 7.99 9.69 6.41
C THR A 136 7.59 9.29 7.81
N SER A 137 6.52 8.51 7.94
CA SER A 137 6.11 8.00 9.24
C SER A 137 7.15 7.04 9.82
N ASP A 138 7.24 6.97 11.16
CA ASP A 138 8.19 6.09 11.84
C ASP A 138 7.97 4.60 11.50
N VAL A 139 6.73 4.22 11.19
CA VAL A 139 6.36 2.86 10.76
C VAL A 139 7.06 2.55 9.44
N PHE A 140 6.86 3.41 8.43
CA PHE A 140 7.42 3.21 7.09
C PHE A 140 8.94 3.26 7.14
N ARG A 141 9.52 4.19 7.90
CA ARG A 141 10.97 4.27 8.08
C ARG A 141 11.56 3.00 8.71
N THR A 142 10.87 2.41 9.68
CA THR A 142 11.27 1.13 10.29
C THR A 142 11.27 0.00 9.26
N PHE A 143 10.23 -0.09 8.43
CA PHE A 143 10.17 -1.06 7.33
C PHE A 143 11.28 -0.84 6.30
N TYR A 144 11.50 0.41 5.87
CA TYR A 144 12.51 0.72 4.86
C TYR A 144 13.91 0.34 5.34
N GLN A 145 14.25 0.61 6.61
CA GLN A 145 15.52 0.17 7.18
C GLN A 145 15.65 -1.36 7.15
N SER A 146 14.58 -2.07 7.50
CA SER A 146 14.57 -3.54 7.45
C SER A 146 14.72 -4.07 6.01
N PHE A 147 14.03 -3.46 5.04
CA PHE A 147 14.16 -3.80 3.61
C PHE A 147 15.58 -3.66 3.10
N VAL A 148 16.29 -2.60 3.50
CA VAL A 148 17.70 -2.43 3.16
C VAL A 148 18.57 -3.50 3.81
N SER A 149 18.37 -3.79 5.11
CA SER A 149 19.10 -4.87 5.79
C SER A 149 18.92 -6.22 5.11
N ILE A 150 17.69 -6.56 4.72
CA ILE A 150 17.36 -7.82 4.04
C ILE A 150 17.93 -7.84 2.62
N GLY A 151 17.86 -6.71 1.89
CA GLY A 151 18.51 -6.52 0.60
C GLY A 151 20.00 -6.84 0.65
N VAL A 152 20.74 -6.23 1.58
CA VAL A 152 22.18 -6.50 1.77
C VAL A 152 22.46 -7.93 2.21
N LYS A 153 21.60 -8.52 3.05
CA LYS A 153 21.71 -9.93 3.46
C LYS A 153 21.57 -10.87 2.26
N SER A 154 20.66 -10.59 1.33
CA SER A 154 20.40 -11.43 0.15
C SER A 154 21.60 -11.52 -0.81
N LEU A 155 22.43 -10.48 -0.86
CA LEU A 155 23.66 -10.46 -1.65
C LEU A 155 24.65 -11.54 -1.20
N LYS A 156 24.62 -11.95 0.07
CA LYS A 156 25.49 -13.00 0.62
C LYS A 156 25.10 -14.40 0.17
N THR A 157 23.82 -14.60 -0.17
CA THR A 157 23.20 -15.91 -0.42
C THR A 157 22.96 -16.21 -1.90
N SER A 158 23.31 -15.29 -2.80
CA SER A 158 23.09 -15.48 -4.24
C SER A 158 24.00 -16.59 -4.80
N PRO A 159 23.44 -17.67 -5.38
CA PRO A 159 24.25 -18.74 -5.95
C PRO A 159 24.89 -18.26 -7.25
N ALA A 160 26.22 -18.38 -7.34
CA ALA A 160 26.93 -18.17 -8.59
C ALA A 160 26.47 -19.22 -9.61
N GLN A 161 26.09 -18.77 -10.82
CA GLN A 161 26.02 -19.67 -11.97
C GLN A 161 27.44 -20.20 -12.22
N GLY A 162 27.72 -21.43 -11.83
CA GLY A 162 29.01 -22.09 -12.08
C GLY A 162 29.88 -22.34 -10.84
N GLY A 163 29.36 -23.09 -9.86
CA GLY A 163 30.17 -23.99 -9.01
C GLY A 163 31.10 -23.38 -7.95
N GLU A 164 31.46 -22.10 -8.00
CA GLU A 164 32.24 -21.44 -6.95
C GLU A 164 31.43 -20.30 -6.32
N SER A 165 31.05 -20.45 -5.05
CA SER A 165 30.36 -19.42 -4.28
C SER A 165 31.31 -18.26 -3.97
N GLN A 166 31.49 -17.33 -4.90
CA GLN A 166 32.02 -16.02 -4.55
C GLN A 166 30.92 -15.24 -3.83
N ALA A 167 30.87 -15.38 -2.50
CA ALA A 167 30.01 -14.57 -1.66
C ALA A 167 30.40 -13.09 -1.85
N CYS A 168 29.41 -12.27 -2.18
CA CYS A 168 29.57 -10.83 -2.27
C CYS A 168 30.24 -10.26 -1.02
N ARG A 169 31.24 -9.38 -1.19
CA ARG A 169 31.87 -8.72 -0.04
C ARG A 169 30.80 -7.96 0.74
N THR A 170 30.89 -8.02 2.07
CA THR A 170 29.99 -7.28 2.95
C THR A 170 30.47 -5.85 3.13
N GLY A 171 29.60 -4.89 2.86
CA GLY A 171 29.82 -3.48 3.18
C GLY A 171 28.96 -3.03 4.36
N THR A 172 29.17 -1.79 4.79
CA THR A 172 28.34 -1.13 5.80
C THR A 172 27.14 -0.49 5.10
N VAL A 173 25.94 -0.79 5.58
CA VAL A 173 24.70 -0.17 5.10
C VAL A 173 24.77 1.33 5.36
N GLY A 174 24.65 2.12 4.29
CA GLY A 174 24.53 3.57 4.33
C GLY A 174 23.06 4.02 4.42
N ASP A 175 22.81 5.25 3.98
CA ASP A 175 21.47 5.83 4.02
C ASP A 175 20.56 5.30 2.91
N ILE A 176 19.27 5.20 3.22
CA ILE A 176 18.20 4.97 2.25
C ILE A 176 18.00 6.27 1.47
N LYS A 177 17.96 6.18 0.14
CA LYS A 177 17.81 7.35 -0.74
C LYS A 177 16.39 7.52 -1.23
N GLU A 178 15.78 6.44 -1.71
CA GLU A 178 14.47 6.47 -2.35
C GLU A 178 13.71 5.18 -2.05
N VAL A 179 12.39 5.29 -1.96
CA VAL A 179 11.51 4.13 -1.97
C VAL A 179 10.38 4.36 -2.95
N THR A 180 10.11 3.35 -3.77
CA THR A 180 9.11 3.39 -4.84
C THR A 180 8.22 2.16 -4.77
N PHE A 181 6.90 2.34 -4.91
CA PHE A 181 5.99 1.23 -5.15
C PHE A 181 6.10 0.76 -6.59
N LEU A 182 6.16 -0.56 -6.77
CA LEU A 182 6.12 -1.22 -8.06
C LEU A 182 4.78 -1.93 -8.23
N SER A 183 4.10 -1.59 -9.33
CA SER A 183 2.93 -2.34 -9.80
C SER A 183 3.19 -2.87 -11.20
N GLN A 184 2.73 -4.09 -11.46
CA GLN A 184 2.79 -4.74 -12.76
C GLN A 184 1.39 -5.29 -13.09
N HIS A 185 0.87 -4.98 -14.28
CA HIS A 185 -0.47 -5.37 -14.71
C HIS A 185 -1.57 -5.06 -13.68
N ASP A 186 -1.59 -3.83 -13.17
CA ASP A 186 -2.52 -3.36 -12.12
C ASP A 186 -2.46 -4.13 -10.79
N GLN A 187 -1.41 -4.92 -10.56
CA GLN A 187 -1.15 -5.60 -9.30
C GLN A 187 0.09 -5.02 -8.63
N PHE A 188 0.00 -4.77 -7.32
CA PHE A 188 1.17 -4.41 -6.52
C PHE A 188 2.11 -5.62 -6.44
N THR A 189 3.35 -5.46 -6.92
CA THR A 189 4.36 -6.54 -6.93
C THR A 189 5.46 -6.32 -5.91
N GLY A 190 5.62 -5.11 -5.37
CA GLY A 190 6.58 -4.87 -4.31
C GLY A 190 7.02 -3.44 -4.12
N VAL A 191 8.08 -3.32 -3.33
CA VAL A 191 8.74 -2.06 -2.99
C VAL A 191 10.15 -2.09 -3.56
N LEU A 192 10.55 -1.03 -4.23
CA LEU A 192 11.93 -0.81 -4.66
C LEU A 192 12.60 0.12 -3.67
N ALA A 193 13.71 -0.30 -3.09
CA ALA A 193 14.48 0.49 -2.15
C ALA A 193 15.85 0.82 -2.76
N VAL A 194 16.14 2.10 -2.92
CA VAL A 194 17.45 2.61 -3.34
C VAL A 194 18.24 3.00 -2.09
N TYR A 195 19.45 2.49 -1.95
CA TYR A 195 20.30 2.74 -0.79
C TYR A 195 21.79 2.62 -1.12
N ASP A 196 22.61 3.23 -0.27
CA ASP A 196 24.06 3.17 -0.39
C ASP A 196 24.65 2.01 0.43
N ILE A 197 25.73 1.41 -0.07
CA ILE A 197 26.60 0.53 0.69
C ILE A 197 28.03 1.09 0.64
N GLU A 198 28.66 1.22 1.79
CA GLU A 198 30.05 1.63 1.93
C GLU A 198 30.98 0.43 2.05
N TYR A 199 32.03 0.42 1.22
CA TYR A 199 33.09 -0.59 1.25
C TYR A 199 34.42 0.03 1.70
N PRO A 200 35.11 -0.57 2.68
CA PRO A 200 36.45 -0.13 3.05
C PRO A 200 37.45 -0.52 1.96
N THR A 201 38.22 0.45 1.47
CA THR A 201 39.30 0.22 0.49
C THR A 201 40.67 0.17 1.17
N ASN A 202 41.64 -0.44 0.49
CA ASN A 202 43.01 -0.57 1.00
C ASN A 202 43.74 0.78 1.15
N SER A 203 43.28 1.84 0.47
CA SER A 203 43.82 3.19 0.54
C SER A 203 43.26 4.03 1.70
N GLY A 204 42.37 3.47 2.53
CA GLY A 204 41.69 4.20 3.61
C GLY A 204 40.51 5.07 3.14
N SER A 205 40.28 5.19 1.82
CA SER A 205 39.06 5.80 1.26
C SER A 205 37.88 4.84 1.31
N LYS A 206 36.66 5.38 1.30
CA LYS A 206 35.42 4.60 1.21
C LYS A 206 34.95 4.54 -0.24
N GLN A 207 34.69 3.34 -0.75
CA GLN A 207 33.98 3.17 -2.00
C GLN A 207 32.48 3.06 -1.70
N VAL A 208 31.68 3.97 -2.24
CA VAL A 208 30.22 3.93 -2.13
C VAL A 208 29.65 3.26 -3.37
N VAL A 209 28.73 2.33 -3.18
CA VAL A 209 27.98 1.67 -4.24
C VAL A 209 26.50 1.91 -3.98
N THR A 210 25.78 2.46 -4.95
CA THR A 210 24.33 2.67 -4.86
C THR A 210 23.60 1.52 -5.54
N LEU A 211 22.73 0.87 -4.80
CA LEU A 211 21.97 -0.29 -5.22
C LEU A 211 20.48 -0.01 -5.15
N GLU A 212 19.72 -0.75 -5.96
CA GLU A 212 18.29 -0.88 -5.79
C GLU A 212 17.93 -2.35 -5.60
N SER A 213 17.12 -2.64 -4.59
CA SER A 213 16.57 -3.98 -4.35
C SER A 213 15.05 -3.96 -4.52
N TRP A 214 14.53 -5.01 -5.15
CA TRP A 214 13.10 -5.28 -5.24
C TRP A 214 12.68 -6.22 -4.12
N LEU A 215 11.88 -5.69 -3.20
CA LEU A 215 11.27 -6.41 -2.09
C LEU A 215 9.84 -6.78 -2.46
N ALA A 216 9.54 -8.08 -2.56
CA ALA A 216 8.20 -8.58 -2.84
C ALA A 216 7.52 -9.10 -1.56
N PRO A 217 6.22 -8.84 -1.38
CA PRO A 217 5.46 -9.39 -0.27
C PRO A 217 5.17 -10.88 -0.49
N LEU A 218 5.27 -11.66 0.57
CA LEU A 218 4.89 -13.07 0.60
C LEU A 218 3.43 -13.19 1.08
N SER A 219 2.59 -13.83 0.27
CA SER A 219 1.21 -14.12 0.67
C SER A 219 1.17 -15.26 1.69
N HIS A 220 0.47 -15.05 2.80
CA HIS A 220 0.16 -16.06 3.81
C HIS A 220 -1.35 -16.30 3.90
N GLU A 221 -2.05 -16.10 2.78
CA GLU A 221 -3.46 -16.43 2.65
C GLU A 221 -3.63 -17.92 2.38
N GLU A 222 -4.50 -18.56 3.16
CA GLU A 222 -4.89 -19.95 3.01
C GLU A 222 -6.41 -20.03 3.00
N LEU A 223 -7.00 -20.38 1.85
CA LEU A 223 -8.44 -20.58 1.72
C LEU A 223 -8.73 -22.08 1.64
N LEU A 224 -9.65 -22.58 2.48
CA LEU A 224 -10.04 -23.98 2.40
C LEU A 224 -11.01 -24.20 1.24
N ASN A 225 -10.64 -25.12 0.35
CA ASN A 225 -11.56 -25.65 -0.64
C ASN A 225 -12.45 -26.72 0.00
N LEU A 226 -13.52 -26.29 0.67
CA LEU A 226 -14.49 -27.20 1.25
C LEU A 226 -15.46 -27.68 0.17
N ASN A 227 -15.67 -29.00 0.02
CA ASN A 227 -16.69 -29.58 -0.88
C ASN A 227 -18.13 -29.40 -0.34
N VAL A 228 -18.49 -28.17 0.04
CA VAL A 228 -19.81 -27.80 0.56
C VAL A 228 -20.46 -26.87 -0.46
N SER A 229 -21.49 -27.37 -1.15
CA SER A 229 -22.22 -26.58 -2.14
C SER A 229 -22.89 -25.35 -1.49
N ASN A 230 -22.72 -24.16 -2.08
CA ASN A 230 -23.44 -22.93 -1.74
C ASN A 230 -23.25 -22.41 -0.30
N GLY A 231 -22.01 -22.32 0.17
CA GLY A 231 -21.65 -21.68 1.45
C GLY A 231 -20.18 -21.23 1.49
N PRO A 232 -19.29 -21.88 2.26
CA PRO A 232 -17.88 -21.50 2.42
C PRO A 232 -17.06 -21.28 1.16
N GLN A 233 -17.32 -22.06 0.10
CA GLN A 233 -16.63 -21.94 -1.21
C GLN A 233 -16.76 -20.55 -1.85
N ARG A 234 -17.69 -19.74 -1.35
CA ARG A 234 -17.85 -18.36 -1.81
C ARG A 234 -16.66 -17.48 -1.43
N LEU A 235 -15.89 -17.81 -0.39
CA LEU A 235 -14.72 -17.02 0.03
C LEU A 235 -13.60 -17.17 -1.02
N VAL A 236 -13.16 -16.05 -1.60
CA VAL A 236 -12.12 -16.04 -2.66
C VAL A 236 -11.00 -15.06 -2.37
N GLY A 237 -10.97 -14.44 -1.19
CA GLY A 237 -9.87 -13.59 -0.79
C GLY A 237 -10.04 -13.04 0.63
N LEU A 238 -8.93 -12.89 1.33
CA LEU A 238 -8.81 -12.49 2.73
C LEU A 238 -7.52 -11.68 2.91
N GLU A 239 -7.68 -10.36 2.98
CA GLU A 239 -6.57 -9.40 2.99
C GLU A 239 -6.65 -8.50 4.22
N VAL A 240 -5.52 -8.24 4.88
CA VAL A 240 -5.43 -7.28 5.99
C VAL A 240 -4.55 -6.12 5.59
N GLY A 241 -5.00 -4.90 5.88
CA GLY A 241 -4.25 -3.68 5.59
C GLY A 241 -4.78 -2.49 6.37
N THR A 242 -4.34 -1.29 5.99
CA THR A 242 -4.80 -0.01 6.55
C THR A 242 -5.25 0.92 5.42
N ILE A 243 -6.02 1.96 5.78
CA ILE A 243 -6.48 2.98 4.84
C ILE A 243 -7.28 2.35 3.67
N TRP A 244 -8.31 1.57 4.01
CA TRP A 244 -9.24 0.99 3.04
C TRP A 244 -10.08 2.09 2.37
N ASP A 245 -9.88 2.28 1.07
CA ASP A 245 -10.70 3.15 0.24
C ASP A 245 -11.95 2.39 -0.21
N GLN A 246 -13.08 2.64 0.45
CA GLN A 246 -14.36 2.00 0.11
C GLN A 246 -14.88 2.39 -1.28
N LYS A 247 -14.50 3.56 -1.79
CA LYS A 247 -14.94 4.06 -3.10
C LYS A 247 -14.30 3.25 -4.21
N GLU A 248 -12.98 3.04 -4.11
CA GLU A 248 -12.20 2.29 -5.12
C GLU A 248 -11.99 0.81 -4.78
N ARG A 249 -12.33 0.39 -3.55
CA ARG A 249 -12.20 -0.98 -3.02
C ARG A 249 -10.76 -1.48 -3.06
N VAL A 250 -9.83 -0.63 -2.66
CA VAL A 250 -8.39 -0.90 -2.54
C VAL A 250 -7.85 -0.36 -1.22
N PHE A 251 -6.76 -0.95 -0.72
CA PHE A 251 -5.97 -0.33 0.34
C PHE A 251 -5.10 0.77 -0.26
N ARG A 252 -5.10 1.98 0.32
CA ARG A 252 -4.17 3.04 -0.11
C ARG A 252 -2.75 2.81 0.41
N ASN A 253 -2.61 2.08 1.50
CA ASN A 253 -1.34 1.47 1.90
C ASN A 253 -1.15 0.14 1.14
N LEU A 254 -0.64 0.22 -0.09
CA LEU A 254 -0.55 -0.92 -1.01
C LEU A 254 0.35 -2.05 -0.48
N ALA A 255 1.47 -1.67 0.12
CA ALA A 255 2.41 -2.58 0.75
C ALA A 255 1.92 -3.12 2.11
N ARG A 256 0.76 -2.66 2.60
CA ARG A 256 0.13 -3.12 3.86
C ARG A 256 1.08 -3.02 5.08
N LEU A 257 1.97 -2.03 5.06
CA LEU A 257 2.93 -1.78 6.13
C LEU A 257 2.20 -1.26 7.37
N MET A 258 2.35 -1.94 8.51
CA MET A 258 1.56 -1.64 9.70
C MET A 258 2.43 -1.61 10.96
N GLY A 259 2.19 -0.62 11.81
CA GLY A 259 2.81 -0.48 13.12
C GLY A 259 1.83 -0.63 14.28
N PRO A 260 2.32 -0.56 15.53
CA PRO A 260 1.52 -0.89 16.72
C PRO A 260 0.31 0.02 16.99
N TRP A 261 0.28 1.23 16.44
CA TRP A 261 -0.83 2.17 16.64
C TRP A 261 -1.83 2.20 15.49
N ASP A 262 -1.53 1.52 14.38
CA ASP A 262 -2.42 1.47 13.24
C ASP A 262 -3.68 0.67 13.55
N ASP A 263 -4.78 1.02 12.88
CA ASP A 263 -6.03 0.26 12.93
C ASP A 263 -6.09 -0.72 11.75
N PRO A 264 -6.00 -2.03 11.99
CA PRO A 264 -6.11 -3.01 10.91
C PRO A 264 -7.54 -3.03 10.37
N VAL A 265 -7.65 -3.32 9.09
CA VAL A 265 -8.92 -3.58 8.40
C VAL A 265 -8.78 -4.90 7.68
N LEU A 266 -9.69 -5.83 7.96
CA LEU A 266 -9.85 -7.05 7.19
C LEU A 266 -10.76 -6.76 6.00
N VAL A 267 -10.32 -7.08 4.80
CA VAL A 267 -11.12 -7.09 3.58
C VAL A 267 -11.28 -8.53 3.14
N HIS A 268 -12.51 -8.91 2.80
CA HIS A 268 -12.84 -10.25 2.38
C HIS A 268 -13.70 -10.23 1.12
N ARG A 269 -13.39 -11.12 0.18
CA ARG A 269 -13.97 -11.17 -1.15
C ARG A 269 -14.80 -12.43 -1.32
N TRP A 270 -15.97 -12.28 -1.93
CA TRP A 270 -16.95 -13.34 -2.06
C TRP A 270 -17.44 -13.46 -3.49
N VAL A 271 -17.73 -14.69 -3.92
CA VAL A 271 -18.57 -14.95 -5.11
C VAL A 271 -20.05 -14.83 -4.71
N HIS A 272 -20.94 -14.52 -5.65
CA HIS A 272 -22.38 -14.53 -5.41
C HIS A 272 -22.89 -15.92 -5.00
N GLY A 273 -23.93 -15.98 -4.16
CA GLY A 273 -24.51 -17.26 -3.73
C GLY A 273 -25.50 -17.13 -2.57
N LYS A 274 -25.84 -18.23 -1.89
CA LYS A 274 -26.79 -18.21 -0.76
C LYS A 274 -26.18 -17.54 0.47
N GLU A 275 -27.02 -16.90 1.28
CA GLU A 275 -26.59 -16.27 2.52
C GLU A 275 -26.29 -17.29 3.63
N PHE A 276 -25.32 -16.96 4.48
CA PHE A 276 -24.89 -17.78 5.63
C PHE A 276 -24.10 -16.92 6.63
N ASP A 277 -23.96 -17.41 7.85
CA ASP A 277 -23.22 -16.72 8.90
C ASP A 277 -21.78 -17.22 9.00
N VAL A 278 -20.86 -16.31 9.30
CA VAL A 278 -19.45 -16.59 9.57
C VAL A 278 -19.00 -15.81 10.80
N LYS A 279 -17.93 -16.28 11.44
CA LYS A 279 -17.24 -15.60 12.53
C LYS A 279 -15.85 -15.18 12.06
N ILE A 280 -15.44 -13.96 12.41
CA ILE A 280 -14.08 -13.48 12.22
C ILE A 280 -13.37 -13.52 13.56
N MET A 281 -12.31 -14.31 13.64
CA MET A 281 -11.47 -14.43 14.82
C MET A 281 -10.12 -13.74 14.58
N TRP A 282 -9.78 -12.78 15.44
CA TRP A 282 -8.49 -12.10 15.46
C TRP A 282 -7.61 -12.75 16.52
N VAL A 283 -6.39 -13.13 16.13
CA VAL A 283 -5.42 -13.81 16.98
C VAL A 283 -4.10 -13.06 16.94
N ASP A 284 -3.57 -12.75 18.12
CA ASP A 284 -2.34 -11.99 18.27
C ASP A 284 -1.07 -12.88 18.18
N PRO A 285 0.15 -12.30 18.19
CA PRO A 285 1.39 -13.05 17.99
C PRO A 285 1.76 -14.07 19.08
N ILE A 286 1.06 -14.08 20.21
CA ILE A 286 1.24 -15.09 21.28
C ILE A 286 0.02 -16.00 21.41
N ASN A 287 -0.81 -16.09 20.36
CA ASN A 287 -2.02 -16.92 20.29
C ASN A 287 -3.16 -16.47 21.23
N VAL A 288 -3.20 -15.20 21.62
CA VAL A 288 -4.36 -14.65 22.34
C VAL A 288 -5.46 -14.28 21.33
N VAL A 289 -6.68 -14.79 21.55
CA VAL A 289 -7.86 -14.39 20.78
C VAL A 289 -8.31 -13.01 21.23
N THR A 290 -8.12 -12.01 20.37
CA THR A 290 -8.38 -10.59 20.71
C THR A 290 -9.82 -10.15 20.39
N GLY A 291 -10.56 -10.96 19.65
CA GLY A 291 -11.96 -10.71 19.35
C GLY A 291 -12.54 -11.71 18.37
N ILE A 292 -13.80 -12.08 18.58
CA ILE A 292 -14.63 -12.87 17.66
C ILE A 292 -15.84 -12.03 17.28
N TYR A 293 -16.07 -11.90 15.97
CA TYR A 293 -17.13 -11.07 15.42
C TYR A 293 -17.97 -11.89 14.45
N GLU A 294 -19.26 -12.01 14.75
CA GLU A 294 -20.20 -12.69 13.86
C GLU A 294 -20.68 -11.75 12.76
N MET A 295 -20.84 -12.28 11.55
CA MET A 295 -21.37 -11.55 10.42
C MET A 295 -22.18 -12.46 9.50
N LYS A 296 -23.19 -11.86 8.86
CA LYS A 296 -23.99 -12.52 7.84
C LYS A 296 -23.47 -12.19 6.44
N VAL A 297 -22.99 -13.20 5.72
CA VAL A 297 -22.62 -13.09 4.30
C VAL A 297 -23.90 -13.10 3.47
N VAL A 298 -24.23 -11.98 2.83
CA VAL A 298 -25.45 -11.86 2.01
C VAL A 298 -25.26 -12.34 0.58
N THR A 299 -26.36 -12.40 -0.19
CA THR A 299 -26.39 -13.09 -1.49
C THR A 299 -25.57 -12.43 -2.59
N ASN A 300 -25.57 -11.09 -2.63
CA ASN A 300 -24.96 -10.27 -3.68
C ASN A 300 -23.63 -9.63 -3.28
N TRP A 301 -23.02 -10.06 -2.17
CA TRP A 301 -21.70 -9.57 -1.77
C TRP A 301 -20.61 -10.02 -2.73
N VAL A 302 -19.73 -9.07 -3.07
CA VAL A 302 -18.49 -9.27 -3.82
C VAL A 302 -17.28 -8.90 -2.97
N VAL A 303 -17.40 -7.81 -2.20
CA VAL A 303 -16.40 -7.36 -1.25
C VAL A 303 -17.09 -6.76 -0.05
N SER A 304 -16.56 -7.03 1.13
CA SER A 304 -16.94 -6.38 2.37
C SER A 304 -15.71 -6.33 3.29
N PHE A 305 -15.81 -5.64 4.41
CA PHE A 305 -14.68 -5.40 5.30
C PHE A 305 -15.12 -5.36 6.76
N HIS A 306 -14.18 -5.64 7.65
CA HIS A 306 -14.35 -5.57 9.09
C HIS A 306 -13.22 -4.74 9.69
N LYS A 307 -13.57 -3.75 10.51
CA LYS A 307 -12.62 -2.89 11.24
C LYS A 307 -12.80 -3.10 12.75
N PRO A 308 -11.96 -3.92 13.41
CA PRO A 308 -12.00 -4.04 14.86
C PRO A 308 -11.53 -2.73 15.53
N THR A 309 -11.90 -2.55 16.79
CA THR A 309 -11.37 -1.48 17.64
C THR A 309 -10.55 -2.12 18.75
N PHE A 310 -9.22 -2.02 18.65
CA PHE A 310 -8.29 -2.58 19.62
C PHE A 310 -7.68 -1.50 20.51
N LYS A 311 -7.50 -1.82 21.79
CA LYS A 311 -6.62 -1.05 22.67
C LYS A 311 -5.19 -1.06 22.09
N LYS A 312 -4.50 0.06 22.28
CA LYS A 312 -3.16 0.30 21.74
C LYS A 312 -2.08 0.22 22.84
N PRO A 313 -0.82 -0.01 22.47
CA PRO A 313 -0.36 -0.45 21.14
C PRO A 313 -0.73 -1.91 20.89
N MET A 314 -0.84 -2.32 19.62
CA MET A 314 -0.94 -3.73 19.24
C MET A 314 0.41 -4.42 19.48
N ARG A 315 0.41 -5.66 20.01
CA ARG A 315 1.65 -6.41 20.19
C ARG A 315 2.33 -6.63 18.83
N PRO A 316 3.61 -6.24 18.66
CA PRO A 316 4.32 -6.50 17.42
C PRO A 316 4.52 -7.99 17.16
N GLY A 317 4.52 -8.37 15.88
CA GLY A 317 4.74 -9.73 15.42
C GLY A 317 3.70 -10.20 14.42
N LYS A 318 3.57 -11.52 14.31
CA LYS A 318 2.76 -12.21 13.31
C LYS A 318 1.34 -12.37 13.84
N TRP A 319 0.44 -11.54 13.36
CA TRP A 319 -0.98 -11.67 13.67
C TRP A 319 -1.65 -12.65 12.71
N THR A 320 -2.70 -13.33 13.18
CA THR A 320 -3.47 -14.28 12.37
C THR A 320 -4.95 -13.93 12.42
N ILE A 321 -5.61 -14.00 11.26
CA ILE A 321 -7.06 -13.90 11.13
C ILE A 321 -7.59 -15.24 10.68
N LYS A 322 -8.66 -15.72 11.31
CA LYS A 322 -9.40 -16.92 10.90
C LYS A 322 -10.84 -16.53 10.59
N MET A 323 -11.30 -16.87 9.40
CA MET A 323 -12.71 -16.84 8.99
C MET A 323 -13.30 -18.21 9.30
N ILE A 324 -14.35 -18.27 10.10
CA ILE A 324 -14.91 -19.51 10.64
C ILE A 324 -16.35 -19.65 10.17
N PHE A 325 -16.71 -20.85 9.71
CA PHE A 325 -18.07 -21.24 9.38
C PHE A 325 -18.53 -22.35 10.32
N THR A 326 -19.71 -22.20 10.90
CA THR A 326 -20.29 -23.25 11.75
C THR A 326 -21.17 -24.16 10.89
N HIS A 327 -20.80 -25.43 10.75
CA HIS A 327 -21.60 -26.44 10.06
C HIS A 327 -22.02 -27.55 11.03
N LYS A 328 -23.33 -27.77 11.18
CA LYS A 328 -23.89 -28.83 12.04
C LYS A 328 -23.36 -28.80 13.49
N GLY A 329 -23.04 -27.62 14.02
CA GLY A 329 -22.52 -27.43 15.37
C GLY A 329 -21.00 -27.51 15.49
N GLU A 330 -20.27 -27.74 14.40
CA GLU A 330 -18.80 -27.74 14.37
C GLU A 330 -18.28 -26.46 13.71
N ASP A 331 -17.34 -25.79 14.37
CA ASP A 331 -16.66 -24.60 13.84
C ASP A 331 -15.50 -25.01 12.93
N MET A 332 -15.56 -24.61 11.67
CA MET A 332 -14.55 -24.90 10.65
C MET A 332 -13.89 -23.61 10.18
N VAL A 333 -12.56 -23.53 10.20
CA VAL A 333 -11.83 -22.40 9.62
C VAL A 333 -11.90 -22.52 8.10
N ILE A 334 -12.60 -21.61 7.42
CA ILE A 334 -12.78 -21.63 5.95
C ILE A 334 -11.74 -20.82 5.21
N GLY A 335 -11.04 -19.94 5.91
CA GLY A 335 -9.88 -19.23 5.39
C GLY A 335 -9.11 -18.56 6.52
N GLN A 336 -7.81 -18.42 6.33
CA GLN A 336 -6.96 -17.69 7.25
C GLN A 336 -5.92 -16.85 6.51
N THR A 337 -5.45 -15.80 7.15
CA THR A 337 -4.37 -14.97 6.63
C THR A 337 -3.53 -14.42 7.77
N LYS A 338 -2.26 -14.13 7.51
CA LYS A 338 -1.34 -13.55 8.48
C LYS A 338 -0.88 -12.17 8.02
N PHE A 339 -0.65 -11.29 8.97
CA PHE A 339 -0.09 -9.96 8.71
C PHE A 339 0.90 -9.55 9.79
N LEU A 340 1.77 -8.60 9.44
CA LEU A 340 2.81 -8.09 10.33
C LEU A 340 2.37 -6.78 10.99
N VAL A 341 2.47 -6.74 12.31
CA VAL A 341 2.62 -5.48 13.05
C VAL A 341 4.10 -5.33 13.39
N ILE A 342 4.79 -4.39 12.76
CA ILE A 342 6.25 -4.26 12.91
C ILE A 342 6.62 -3.72 14.30
N PRO A 343 7.68 -4.22 14.96
CA PRO A 343 8.26 -3.54 16.11
C PRO A 343 8.82 -2.18 15.69
N MET A 344 8.67 -1.15 16.52
CA MET A 344 9.19 0.18 16.18
C MET A 344 10.65 0.34 16.55
N SER A 345 11.45 0.81 15.60
CA SER A 345 12.84 1.26 15.82
C SER A 345 13.01 2.77 15.71
N TYR A 346 11.96 3.50 15.33
CA TYR A 346 11.94 4.95 15.27
C TYR A 346 10.79 5.54 16.08
N SER A 347 11.01 6.75 16.61
CA SER A 347 10.02 7.58 17.27
C SER A 347 10.31 9.05 16.96
N LYS A 348 9.33 9.78 16.43
CA LYS A 348 9.42 11.20 16.03
C LYS A 348 10.57 11.47 15.06
N GLY A 349 10.84 10.53 14.16
CA GLY A 349 11.91 10.64 13.16
C GLY A 349 13.32 10.42 13.72
N GLN A 350 13.47 9.88 14.93
CA GLN A 350 14.77 9.54 15.54
C GLN A 350 14.79 8.08 15.97
N PRO A 351 15.97 7.45 16.08
CA PRO A 351 16.10 6.12 16.66
C PRO A 351 15.40 6.06 18.03
N VAL A 352 14.61 5.01 18.24
CA VAL A 352 13.77 4.87 19.43
C VAL A 352 14.62 4.74 20.71
N SER A 353 14.22 5.43 21.78
CA SER A 353 14.83 5.23 23.10
C SER A 353 14.42 3.88 23.68
N ALA A 354 15.20 3.32 24.63
CA ALA A 354 14.83 2.05 25.27
C ALA A 354 13.45 2.11 25.96
N GLN A 355 13.11 3.26 26.56
CA GLN A 355 11.81 3.47 27.20
C GLN A 355 10.67 3.52 26.18
N ASP A 356 10.86 4.26 25.09
CA ASP A 356 9.86 4.36 24.02
C ASP A 356 9.70 3.03 23.27
N ALA A 357 10.77 2.25 23.13
CA ALA A 357 10.72 0.92 22.53
C ALA A 357 9.84 -0.02 23.36
N VAL A 358 10.00 -0.02 24.69
CA VAL A 358 9.13 -0.79 25.59
C VAL A 358 7.68 -0.33 25.47
N ALA A 359 7.44 0.99 25.47
CA ALA A 359 6.10 1.55 25.33
C ALA A 359 5.45 1.19 23.98
N ALA A 360 6.23 1.10 22.90
CA ALA A 360 5.77 0.74 21.57
C ALA A 360 5.49 -0.75 21.40
N ASN A 361 6.38 -1.58 21.96
CA ASN A 361 6.54 -2.96 21.55
C ASN A 361 6.00 -3.98 22.57
N SER A 362 5.43 -3.53 23.70
CA SER A 362 4.92 -4.44 24.75
C SER A 362 3.49 -4.94 24.52
N GLY A 363 2.76 -4.39 23.54
CA GLY A 363 1.32 -4.63 23.38
C GLY A 363 0.48 -3.84 24.38
N PRO A 364 -0.84 -4.07 24.44
CA PRO A 364 -1.73 -3.26 25.26
C PRO A 364 -1.54 -3.58 26.75
N PRO A 365 -1.84 -2.64 27.66
CA PRO A 365 -1.78 -2.89 29.10
C PRO A 365 -2.57 -4.13 29.52
N GLY A 366 -1.93 -5.03 30.26
CA GLY A 366 -2.53 -6.30 30.69
C GLY A 366 -2.73 -7.34 29.57
N GLY A 367 -2.27 -7.07 28.34
CA GLY A 367 -2.53 -7.94 27.19
C GLY A 367 -3.98 -7.91 26.71
N ILE A 368 -4.75 -6.89 27.14
CA ILE A 368 -6.18 -6.79 26.89
C ILE A 368 -6.42 -5.88 25.67
N TYR A 369 -7.06 -6.39 24.61
CA TYR A 369 -7.35 -5.68 23.37
C TYR A 369 -8.78 -5.12 23.31
N ASN A 370 -9.74 -5.76 23.98
CA ASN A 370 -11.14 -5.35 24.05
C ASN A 370 -11.71 -5.60 25.46
N THR A 371 -12.84 -4.96 25.82
CA THR A 371 -13.54 -5.19 27.09
C THR A 371 -14.13 -6.60 27.18
N ASN A 372 -14.43 -7.20 26.03
CA ASN A 372 -14.94 -8.56 25.89
C ASN A 372 -13.81 -9.54 25.53
N ASP A 373 -12.57 -9.28 25.97
CA ASP A 373 -11.48 -10.22 25.76
C ASP A 373 -11.84 -11.54 26.42
N PHE A 374 -12.24 -12.46 25.58
CA PHE A 374 -12.52 -13.79 26.00
C PHE A 374 -11.17 -14.49 26.14
N LEU A 375 -10.81 -14.89 27.35
CA LEU A 375 -9.85 -15.98 27.56
C LEU A 375 -10.52 -17.26 27.09
N ILE A 376 -10.77 -17.41 25.79
CA ILE A 376 -11.34 -18.63 25.26
C ILE A 376 -10.19 -19.62 25.11
N GLU A 377 -10.31 -20.74 25.80
CA GLU A 377 -9.61 -22.00 25.53
C GLU A 377 -10.00 -22.58 24.15
N PHE A 378 -10.14 -21.75 23.11
CA PHE A 378 -10.54 -22.22 21.78
C PHE A 378 -9.35 -22.74 20.96
N ASP A 379 -8.13 -22.63 21.50
CA ASP A 379 -6.96 -23.20 20.87
C ASP A 379 -6.33 -24.27 21.77
N ARG A 380 -6.61 -25.54 21.50
CA ARG A 380 -5.89 -26.68 22.11
C ARG A 380 -4.40 -26.71 21.74
N GLU A 381 -3.95 -25.83 20.83
CA GLU A 381 -2.53 -25.59 20.53
C GLU A 381 -1.87 -24.58 21.49
N ALA A 382 -2.60 -23.99 22.45
CA ALA A 382 -2.13 -23.01 23.43
C ALA A 382 -1.16 -23.53 24.50
N ASN A 383 -0.60 -24.73 24.35
CA ASN A 383 0.38 -25.30 25.28
C ASN A 383 1.69 -24.49 25.39
N ASN A 384 1.89 -23.45 24.56
CA ASN A 384 3.11 -22.65 24.53
C ASN A 384 2.90 -21.14 24.80
N THR A 385 1.69 -20.71 25.20
CA THR A 385 1.36 -19.28 25.37
C THR A 385 2.23 -18.59 26.42
N GLU A 386 2.60 -19.29 27.49
CA GLU A 386 3.47 -18.73 28.54
C GLU A 386 4.90 -18.47 28.04
N ALA A 387 5.50 -19.42 27.31
CA ALA A 387 6.83 -19.25 26.74
C ALA A 387 6.84 -18.15 25.66
N LEU A 388 5.79 -18.09 24.84
CA LEU A 388 5.60 -17.02 23.85
C LEU A 388 5.44 -15.66 24.52
N ALA A 389 4.68 -15.57 25.62
CA ALA A 389 4.51 -14.35 26.41
C ALA A 389 5.83 -13.89 27.02
N LYS A 390 6.62 -14.80 27.60
CA LYS A 390 7.95 -14.50 28.14
C LYS A 390 8.88 -13.96 27.04
N LYS A 391 8.94 -14.64 25.89
CA LYS A 391 9.73 -14.20 24.74
C LYS A 391 9.27 -12.85 24.19
N ALA A 392 7.97 -12.58 24.17
CA ALA A 392 7.42 -11.29 23.76
C ALA A 392 7.83 -10.17 24.72
N ALA A 393 7.82 -10.42 26.05
CA ALA A 393 8.28 -9.48 27.06
C ALA A 393 9.79 -9.22 27.01
N GLU A 394 10.59 -10.23 26.66
CA GLU A 394 12.03 -10.06 26.40
C GLU A 394 12.27 -9.23 25.13
N ASN A 395 11.56 -9.55 24.04
CA ASN A 395 11.66 -8.82 22.78
C ASN A 395 11.25 -7.35 22.92
N SER A 396 10.23 -7.02 23.70
CA SER A 396 9.76 -5.64 23.84
C SER A 396 10.79 -4.71 24.50
N ARG A 397 11.77 -5.26 25.23
CA ARG A 397 12.86 -4.52 25.88
C ARG A 397 14.09 -4.35 25.00
N LYS A 398 14.12 -4.97 23.81
CA LYS A 398 15.25 -4.85 22.89
C LYS A 398 15.39 -3.43 22.38
N ALA A 399 16.63 -3.00 22.22
CA ALA A 399 16.99 -1.71 21.64
C ALA A 399 18.23 -1.88 20.73
N GLY A 400 18.47 -0.89 19.86
CA GLY A 400 19.64 -0.87 18.98
C GLY A 400 19.74 -2.14 18.11
N PRO A 401 20.93 -2.75 17.96
CA PRO A 401 21.15 -3.89 17.07
C PRO A 401 20.24 -5.10 17.34
N GLU A 402 19.91 -5.39 18.60
CA GLU A 402 19.04 -6.53 18.93
C GLU A 402 17.60 -6.31 18.49
N LEU A 403 17.13 -5.06 18.56
CA LEU A 403 15.81 -4.66 18.07
C LEU A 403 15.76 -4.76 16.54
N HIS A 404 16.79 -4.28 15.84
CA HIS A 404 16.89 -4.41 14.38
C HIS A 404 16.93 -5.88 13.95
N ALA A 405 17.66 -6.74 14.67
CA ALA A 405 17.67 -8.18 14.38
C ALA A 405 16.30 -8.84 14.60
N TRP A 406 15.53 -8.41 15.60
CA TRP A 406 14.15 -8.87 15.78
C TRP A 406 13.23 -8.39 14.65
N ILE A 407 13.34 -7.12 14.27
CA ILE A 407 12.60 -6.53 13.14
C ILE A 407 12.88 -7.31 11.86
N ASP A 408 14.14 -7.50 11.49
CA ASP A 408 14.52 -8.23 10.28
C ASP A 408 14.00 -9.68 10.29
N ASN A 409 14.03 -10.36 11.44
CA ASN A 409 13.50 -11.71 11.58
C ASN A 409 11.98 -11.79 11.30
N VAL A 410 11.21 -10.82 11.79
CA VAL A 410 9.76 -10.81 11.54
C VAL A 410 9.43 -10.32 10.14
N THR A 411 10.21 -9.40 9.57
CA THR A 411 10.05 -8.92 8.20
C THR A 411 10.37 -10.02 7.18
N ASP A 412 11.46 -10.79 7.37
CA ASP A 412 11.88 -11.93 6.52
C ASP A 412 10.77 -12.98 6.34
N TYR A 413 9.81 -13.07 7.25
CA TYR A 413 8.67 -13.99 7.11
C TYR A 413 7.64 -13.51 6.08
N PHE A 414 7.49 -12.19 5.91
CA PHE A 414 6.47 -11.58 5.06
C PHE A 414 7.01 -10.96 3.78
N TRP A 415 8.33 -10.87 3.64
CA TRP A 415 8.98 -10.22 2.51
C TRP A 415 10.20 -11.02 2.05
N THR A 416 10.44 -10.98 0.75
CA THR A 416 11.64 -11.56 0.12
C THR A 416 12.28 -10.55 -0.82
N VAL A 417 13.56 -10.73 -1.11
CA VAL A 417 14.26 -10.00 -2.16
C VAL A 417 14.14 -10.80 -3.45
N GLU A 418 13.43 -10.27 -4.44
CA GLU A 418 13.30 -10.91 -5.75
C GLU A 418 14.56 -10.72 -6.59
N SER A 419 15.09 -9.50 -6.58
CA SER A 419 16.27 -9.14 -7.35
C SER A 419 16.93 -7.88 -6.79
N SER A 420 18.18 -7.64 -7.19
CA SER A 420 18.92 -6.43 -6.88
C SER A 420 19.77 -6.04 -8.09
N CYS A 421 19.95 -4.73 -8.28
CA CYS A 421 20.72 -4.16 -9.37
C CYS A 421 21.57 -2.99 -8.87
N THR A 422 22.62 -2.65 -9.61
CA THR A 422 23.48 -1.50 -9.32
C THR A 422 23.07 -0.27 -10.11
N ILE A 423 22.92 0.87 -9.43
CA ILE A 423 22.74 2.18 -10.09
C ILE A 423 24.11 2.78 -10.37
N SER A 424 24.99 2.76 -9.37
CA SER A 424 26.34 3.32 -9.49
C SER A 424 27.37 2.50 -8.70
N GLY A 425 28.58 2.41 -9.24
CA GLY A 425 29.65 1.58 -8.66
C GLY A 425 29.51 0.09 -8.98
N LYS A 426 30.46 -0.70 -8.47
CA LYS A 426 30.45 -2.17 -8.58
C LYS A 426 30.66 -2.77 -7.20
N ILE A 427 29.88 -3.79 -6.85
CA ILE A 427 30.08 -4.52 -5.60
C ILE A 427 31.34 -5.39 -5.75
N PRO A 428 32.34 -5.23 -4.86
CA PRO A 428 33.53 -6.09 -4.89
C PRO A 428 33.14 -7.57 -4.73
N GLY A 429 33.52 -8.41 -5.70
CA GLY A 429 33.24 -9.85 -5.69
C GLY A 429 31.85 -10.24 -6.24
N CYS A 430 31.08 -9.31 -6.82
CA CYS A 430 29.81 -9.63 -7.47
C CYS A 430 29.75 -9.04 -8.88
N GLU A 431 30.17 -9.84 -9.87
CA GLU A 431 30.08 -9.44 -11.28
C GLU A 431 28.73 -9.78 -11.91
N HIS A 432 27.92 -10.63 -11.25
CA HIS A 432 26.63 -11.10 -11.75
C HIS A 432 25.47 -10.11 -11.55
N ILE A 433 25.67 -9.06 -10.75
CA ILE A 433 24.63 -8.06 -10.47
C ILE A 433 24.60 -7.06 -11.62
N SER A 434 23.47 -7.02 -12.33
CA SER A 434 23.29 -6.17 -13.50
C SER A 434 23.12 -4.69 -13.13
N LEU A 435 23.23 -3.83 -14.14
CA LEU A 435 22.89 -2.41 -14.03
C LEU A 435 21.37 -2.26 -13.97
N CYS A 436 20.88 -1.36 -13.12
CA CYS A 436 19.44 -1.14 -12.94
C CYS A 436 18.71 -0.74 -14.23
N GLU A 437 19.33 0.10 -15.06
CA GLU A 437 18.81 0.52 -16.38
C GLU A 437 18.62 -0.64 -17.37
N SER A 438 19.30 -1.77 -17.16
CA SER A 438 19.16 -2.95 -18.02
C SER A 438 18.06 -3.92 -17.57
N THR A 439 17.44 -3.65 -16.42
CA THR A 439 16.33 -4.47 -15.90
C THR A 439 14.99 -3.96 -16.41
N ILE A 440 13.91 -4.70 -16.15
CA ILE A 440 12.54 -4.30 -16.51
C ILE A 440 11.73 -3.79 -15.32
N TRP A 441 12.22 -3.99 -14.09
CA TRP A 441 11.49 -3.75 -12.86
C TRP A 441 12.03 -2.56 -12.08
N SER A 442 13.31 -2.20 -12.27
CA SER A 442 13.95 -1.10 -11.56
C SER A 442 13.24 0.23 -11.86
N SER A 443 13.24 1.15 -10.89
CA SER A 443 12.80 2.53 -11.12
C SER A 443 13.70 3.29 -12.11
N ARG A 444 14.86 2.73 -12.45
CA ARG A 444 15.81 3.26 -13.45
C ARG A 444 15.68 2.58 -14.82
N SER A 445 14.78 1.60 -14.95
CA SER A 445 14.48 0.99 -16.25
C SER A 445 13.84 2.01 -17.18
N PRO A 446 14.01 1.90 -18.51
CA PRO A 446 13.32 2.77 -19.47
C PRO A 446 11.81 2.72 -19.28
N ASP A 447 11.16 3.88 -19.21
CA ASP A 447 9.70 3.99 -19.16
C ASP A 447 9.18 5.02 -20.19
N PRO A 448 9.25 4.70 -21.50
CA PRO A 448 9.06 5.73 -22.51
C PRO A 448 7.64 6.30 -22.58
N LYS A 449 6.65 5.68 -21.89
CA LYS A 449 5.28 6.21 -21.80
C LYS A 449 5.16 7.41 -20.86
N SER A 450 6.12 7.58 -19.93
CA SER A 450 6.16 8.67 -18.95
C SER A 450 7.33 9.64 -19.20
N GLU A 451 8.27 9.27 -20.04
CA GLU A 451 9.39 10.12 -20.45
C GLU A 451 8.96 11.28 -21.36
N ILE A 452 9.55 12.46 -21.13
CA ILE A 452 9.32 13.66 -21.93
C ILE A 452 10.56 13.94 -22.78
N GLY A 453 10.47 13.60 -24.06
CA GLY A 453 11.53 13.80 -25.04
C GLY A 453 11.48 15.15 -25.76
N LYS A 454 12.13 15.20 -26.93
CA LYS A 454 12.10 16.37 -27.83
C LYS A 454 10.76 16.47 -28.58
N VAL A 455 10.37 17.69 -28.93
CA VAL A 455 9.18 17.96 -29.74
C VAL A 455 9.36 17.43 -31.16
N LYS A 456 8.41 16.64 -31.65
CA LYS A 456 8.37 16.10 -33.02
C LYS A 456 8.02 17.19 -34.06
N PRO A 457 8.26 16.98 -35.37
CA PRO A 457 7.95 17.97 -36.41
C PRO A 457 6.47 18.42 -36.46
N ASN A 458 5.54 17.60 -35.99
CA ASN A 458 4.11 17.94 -35.88
C ASN A 458 3.75 18.73 -34.60
N GLY A 459 4.74 19.16 -33.82
CA GLY A 459 4.54 19.93 -32.59
C GLY A 459 4.06 19.10 -31.38
N ARG A 460 4.16 17.77 -31.44
CA ARG A 460 3.69 16.85 -30.38
C ARG A 460 4.86 16.15 -29.69
N LEU A 461 4.60 15.65 -28.48
CA LEU A 461 5.50 14.77 -27.73
C LEU A 461 5.10 13.30 -27.89
N ARG A 462 3.79 13.02 -27.81
CA ARG A 462 3.21 11.69 -28.01
C ARG A 462 3.28 11.22 -29.46
#